data_AF-A0A6A3C5R5-F1
#
_entry.id   AF-A0A6A3C5R5-F1
#
_cell.length_a   1.000
_cell.length_b   1.000
_cell.length_c   1.000
_cell.angle_alpha   90.00
_cell.angle_beta   90.00
_cell.angle_gamma   90.00
#
_symmetry.space_group_name_H-M   'P 1'
#
loop_
_entity.id
_entity.type
_entity.pdbx_description
1 polymer ?
#
loop_
_entity_poly.entity_id
_entity_poly.type
_entity_poly.pdbx_seq_one_letter_code
_entity_poly.pdbx_strand_id
1 'polypeptide(L)'
;MVDKKKHSLEAIFSYWIGDLVMSLLGSKCACRFNYKLLCHTTFTISNVVGPLEEISLAGNPLSSIKVNTSSLPQAITMHMLSYAGKAEMQILVAKDIIPDPQFLAKCLEDALLDMKEAALRTNTP
;
A
#
# COMPACT_ATOMS: atom_id res chain seq x y z
N MET A 1 -2.80 -11.95 -11.20
CA MET A 1 -3.35 -11.69 -9.85
C MET A 1 -4.29 -10.49 -9.84
N VAL A 2 -3.89 -9.36 -10.42
CA VAL A 2 -4.75 -8.16 -10.55
C VAL A 2 -6.02 -8.43 -11.35
N ASP A 3 -5.93 -9.10 -12.51
CA ASP A 3 -7.13 -9.38 -13.32
C ASP A 3 -8.08 -10.37 -12.65
N LYS A 4 -7.54 -11.35 -11.90
CA LYS A 4 -8.36 -12.24 -11.08
C LYS A 4 -9.17 -11.47 -10.02
N LYS A 5 -8.56 -10.43 -9.43
CA LYS A 5 -9.23 -9.57 -8.45
C LYS A 5 -10.27 -8.66 -9.10
N LYS A 6 -10.01 -8.15 -10.32
CA LYS A 6 -11.02 -7.42 -11.11
C LYS A 6 -12.26 -8.28 -11.41
N HIS A 7 -12.06 -9.55 -11.76
CA HIS A 7 -13.16 -10.48 -12.05
C HIS A 7 -13.92 -10.96 -10.81
N SER A 8 -13.36 -10.79 -9.60
CA SER A 8 -14.00 -11.26 -8.36
C SER A 8 -15.19 -10.42 -7.89
N LEU A 9 -15.46 -9.26 -8.54
CA LEU A 9 -16.48 -8.28 -8.13
C LEU A 9 -16.34 -7.77 -6.68
N GLU A 10 -15.27 -8.14 -5.96
CA GLU A 10 -15.02 -7.82 -4.55
C GLU A 10 -15.06 -6.31 -4.30
N ALA A 11 -14.49 -5.52 -5.21
CA ALA A 11 -14.48 -4.07 -5.11
C ALA A 11 -15.88 -3.47 -5.21
N ILE A 12 -16.71 -3.97 -6.13
CA ILE A 12 -18.09 -3.51 -6.32
C ILE A 12 -18.94 -3.89 -5.10
N PHE A 13 -18.79 -5.12 -4.61
CA PHE A 13 -19.51 -5.58 -3.43
C PHE A 13 -19.11 -4.79 -2.17
N SER A 14 -17.81 -4.55 -1.97
CA SER A 14 -17.31 -3.76 -0.84
C SER A 14 -17.79 -2.31 -0.90
N TYR A 15 -17.80 -1.71 -2.10
CA TYR A 15 -18.35 -0.38 -2.30
C TYR A 15 -19.85 -0.34 -1.95
N TRP A 16 -20.61 -1.33 -2.42
CA TRP A 16 -22.05 -1.39 -2.17
C TRP A 16 -22.38 -1.57 -0.69
N ILE A 17 -21.64 -2.40 0.04
CA ILE A 17 -21.77 -2.49 1.51
C ILE A 17 -21.44 -1.16 2.17
N GLY A 18 -20.35 -0.51 1.76
CA GLY A 18 -19.94 0.79 2.30
C GLY A 18 -21.02 1.85 2.10
N ASP A 19 -21.57 1.93 0.89
CA ASP A 19 -22.63 2.86 0.51
C ASP A 19 -23.94 2.58 1.26
N LEU A 20 -24.29 1.30 1.43
CA LEU A 20 -25.45 0.88 2.21
C LEU A 20 -25.31 1.27 3.69
N VAL A 21 -24.15 1.00 4.30
CA VAL A 21 -23.87 1.37 5.69
C VAL A 21 -23.88 2.89 5.86
N MET A 22 -23.31 3.63 4.90
CA MET A 22 -23.31 5.09 4.90
C MET A 22 -24.74 5.64 4.82
N SER A 23 -25.56 5.09 3.92
CA SER A 23 -26.92 5.54 3.67
C SER A 23 -27.90 5.19 4.79
N LEU A 24 -27.78 4.00 5.40
CA LEU A 24 -28.70 3.54 6.43
C LEU A 24 -28.29 3.98 7.85
N LEU A 25 -27.00 3.93 8.17
CA LEU A 25 -26.49 4.11 9.54
C LEU A 25 -25.71 5.42 9.72
N GLY A 26 -25.45 6.14 8.63
CA GLY A 26 -24.73 7.40 8.63
C GLY A 26 -23.22 7.28 8.80
N SER A 27 -22.54 8.42 8.66
CA SER A 27 -21.07 8.52 8.62
C SER A 27 -20.37 8.08 9.92
N LYS A 28 -20.98 8.31 11.08
CA LYS A 28 -20.41 7.90 12.38
C LYS A 28 -20.29 6.38 12.50
N CYS A 29 -21.35 5.66 12.12
CA CYS A 29 -21.35 4.20 12.15
C CYS A 29 -20.42 3.62 11.10
N ALA A 30 -20.44 4.16 9.88
CA ALA A 30 -19.52 3.75 8.81
C ALA A 30 -18.05 3.93 9.22
N CYS A 31 -17.71 5.07 9.83
CA CYS A 31 -16.36 5.33 10.33
C CYS A 31 -15.95 4.33 11.43
N ARG A 32 -16.82 4.10 12.43
CA ARG A 32 -16.55 3.13 13.50
C ARG A 32 -16.38 1.71 12.97
N PHE A 33 -17.17 1.32 11.97
CA PHE A 33 -17.07 0.02 11.31
C PHE A 33 -15.70 -0.14 10.62
N ASN A 34 -15.30 0.82 9.79
CA ASN A 34 -14.00 0.81 9.12
C ASN A 34 -12.84 0.83 10.11
N TYR A 35 -12.92 1.68 11.15
CA TYR A 35 -11.90 1.73 12.19
C TYR A 35 -11.74 0.37 12.88
N LYS A 36 -12.85 -0.28 13.25
CA LYS A 36 -12.81 -1.61 13.88
C LYS A 36 -12.20 -2.66 12.95
N LEU A 37 -12.57 -2.66 11.66
CA LEU A 37 -11.99 -3.55 10.66
C LEU A 37 -10.47 -3.38 10.56
N LEU A 38 -9.99 -2.13 10.51
CA LEU A 38 -8.57 -1.82 10.40
C LEU A 38 -7.80 -2.15 11.69
N CYS A 39 -8.40 -2.01 12.87
CA CYS A 39 -7.78 -2.42 14.14
C CYS A 39 -7.61 -3.94 14.27
N HIS A 40 -8.33 -4.74 13.48
CA HIS A 40 -8.15 -6.19 13.44
C HIS A 40 -6.97 -6.63 12.56
N THR A 41 -6.31 -5.69 11.86
CA THR A 41 -5.08 -5.97 11.12
C THR A 41 -3.88 -5.32 11.83
N THR A 42 -2.74 -6.01 11.81
CA THR A 42 -1.51 -5.54 12.46
C THR A 42 -0.62 -4.73 11.53
N PHE A 43 -0.63 -5.08 10.23
CA PHE A 43 0.23 -4.49 9.21
C PHE A 43 -0.56 -4.30 7.92
N THR A 44 -0.40 -3.13 7.30
CA THR A 44 -0.99 -2.83 6.00
C THR A 44 0.11 -2.73 4.95
N ILE A 45 -0.04 -3.52 3.87
CA ILE A 45 0.83 -3.45 2.70
C ILE A 45 -0.03 -3.10 1.49
N SER A 46 0.39 -2.12 0.71
CA SER A 46 -0.16 -1.90 -0.62
C SER A 46 0.96 -1.90 -1.66
N ASN A 47 0.74 -2.56 -2.78
CA ASN A 47 1.62 -2.52 -3.94
C ASN A 47 0.84 -2.02 -5.16
N VAL A 48 1.27 -0.89 -5.72
CA VAL A 48 0.63 -0.26 -6.87
C VAL A 48 1.63 -0.16 -8.02
N VAL A 49 1.28 -0.74 -9.16
CA VAL A 49 2.06 -0.55 -10.39
C VAL A 49 1.75 0.83 -10.95
N GLY A 50 2.72 1.74 -10.88
CA GLY A 50 2.61 3.07 -11.46
C GLY A 50 3.10 3.15 -12.91
N PRO A 51 3.23 4.37 -13.45
CA PRO A 51 3.60 4.61 -14.85
C PRO A 51 4.97 4.03 -15.21
N LEU A 52 5.05 3.41 -16.40
CA LEU A 52 6.31 2.89 -16.95
C LEU A 52 7.19 3.99 -17.56
N GLU A 53 6.56 5.06 -18.04
CA GLU A 53 7.23 6.21 -18.66
C GLU A 53 7.37 7.36 -17.66
N GLU A 54 8.38 8.21 -17.89
CA GLU A 54 8.52 9.44 -17.12
C GLU A 54 7.38 10.40 -17.44
N ILE A 55 6.71 10.87 -16.39
CA ILE A 55 5.62 11.84 -16.49
C ILE A 55 6.12 13.23 -16.12
N SER A 56 5.51 14.26 -16.71
CA SER A 56 5.73 15.65 -16.32
C SER A 56 4.48 16.26 -15.71
N LEU A 57 4.66 17.04 -14.65
CA LEU A 57 3.60 17.82 -14.01
C LEU A 57 3.78 19.29 -14.40
N ALA A 58 2.80 19.84 -15.12
CA ALA A 58 2.84 21.21 -15.61
C ALA A 58 4.16 21.55 -16.36
N GLY A 59 4.68 20.60 -17.15
CA GLY A 59 5.93 20.75 -17.90
C GLY A 59 7.22 20.44 -17.13
N ASN A 60 7.13 20.08 -15.84
CA ASN A 60 8.28 19.71 -15.02
C ASN A 60 8.40 18.19 -14.90
N PRO A 61 9.53 17.56 -15.25
CA PRO A 61 9.70 16.12 -15.12
C PRO A 61 9.63 15.69 -13.65
N LEU A 62 8.87 14.63 -13.36
CA LEU A 62 8.77 14.05 -12.03
C LEU A 62 9.89 13.03 -11.80
N SER A 63 10.62 13.20 -10.69
CA SER A 63 11.74 12.33 -10.32
C SER A 63 11.31 11.06 -9.58
N SER A 64 10.29 11.15 -8.73
CA SER A 64 9.76 10.05 -7.93
C SER A 64 8.30 10.29 -7.57
N ILE A 65 7.56 9.21 -7.34
CA ILE A 65 6.18 9.24 -6.85
C ILE A 65 6.15 8.46 -5.56
N LYS A 66 5.76 9.13 -4.47
CA LYS A 66 5.69 8.55 -3.13
C LYS A 66 4.25 8.62 -2.65
N VAL A 67 3.71 7.47 -2.29
CA VAL A 67 2.33 7.36 -1.79
C VAL A 67 2.38 7.12 -0.31
N ASN A 68 1.55 7.83 0.43
CA ASN A 68 1.39 7.62 1.86
C ASN A 68 -0.08 7.74 2.25
N THR A 69 -0.47 7.06 3.32
CA THR A 69 -1.78 7.21 3.94
C THR A 69 -1.59 7.56 5.41
N SER A 70 -2.35 8.55 5.88
CA SER A 70 -2.38 8.95 7.29
C SER A 70 -3.67 8.43 7.94
N SER A 71 -3.75 8.51 9.27
CA SER A 71 -4.96 8.23 10.07
C SER A 71 -5.44 6.77 10.12
N LEU A 72 -4.62 5.81 9.67
CA LEU A 72 -4.90 4.41 9.92
C LEU A 72 -4.49 4.03 11.35
N PRO A 73 -5.23 3.14 12.02
CA PRO A 73 -4.94 2.73 13.39
C PRO A 73 -3.75 1.74 13.49
N GLN A 74 -3.17 1.30 12.38
CA GLN A 74 -2.07 0.33 12.40
C GLN A 74 -0.76 0.97 12.85
N ALA A 75 0.04 0.17 13.56
CA ALA A 75 1.37 0.57 14.03
C ALA A 75 2.39 0.66 12.89
N ILE A 76 2.18 -0.09 11.80
CA ILE A 76 3.06 -0.13 10.63
C ILE A 76 2.19 -0.12 9.37
N THR A 77 2.52 0.77 8.44
CA THR A 77 1.93 0.82 7.10
C THR A 77 3.02 0.93 6.06
N MET A 78 2.98 0.07 5.05
CA MET A 78 3.92 0.03 3.95
C MET A 78 3.18 0.26 2.62
N HIS A 79 3.66 1.22 1.85
CA HIS A 79 3.20 1.50 0.51
C HIS A 79 4.36 1.39 -0.48
N MET A 80 4.20 0.52 -1.47
CA MET A 80 5.12 0.37 -2.59
C MET A 80 4.48 0.87 -3.87
N LEU A 81 5.21 1.69 -4.62
CA LEU A 81 4.80 2.14 -5.94
C LEU A 81 5.96 2.03 -6.93
N SER A 82 5.71 1.44 -8.10
CA SER A 82 6.68 1.42 -9.20
C SER A 82 6.50 2.63 -10.12
N TYR A 83 7.58 3.33 -10.46
CA TYR A 83 7.58 4.45 -11.39
C TYR A 83 8.87 4.49 -12.22
N ALA A 84 8.74 4.57 -13.55
CA ALA A 84 9.88 4.68 -14.49
C ALA A 84 11.01 3.65 -14.22
N GLY A 85 10.63 2.39 -13.96
CA GLY A 85 11.58 1.31 -13.66
C GLY A 85 12.18 1.32 -12.25
N LYS A 86 11.82 2.29 -11.41
CA LYS A 86 12.21 2.37 -10.00
C LYS A 86 11.05 1.92 -9.11
N ALA A 87 11.35 1.29 -7.98
CA ALA A 87 10.36 0.97 -6.96
C ALA A 87 10.59 1.87 -5.74
N GLU A 88 9.60 2.68 -5.42
CA GLU A 88 9.59 3.55 -4.25
C GLU A 88 8.82 2.86 -3.12
N MET A 89 9.48 2.70 -1.97
CA MET A 89 8.88 2.15 -0.76
C MET A 89 8.75 3.25 0.29
N GLN A 90 7.55 3.41 0.82
CA GLN A 90 7.24 4.32 1.92
C GLN A 90 6.73 3.52 3.11
N ILE A 91 7.34 3.75 4.27
CA ILE A 91 6.99 3.07 5.52
C ILE A 91 6.60 4.13 6.55
N LEU A 92 5.40 4.00 7.08
CA LEU A 92 4.91 4.79 8.19
C LEU A 92 4.86 3.90 9.43
N VAL A 93 5.43 4.38 10.54
CA VAL A 93 5.43 3.66 11.81
C VAL A 93 5.03 4.54 12.98
N ALA A 94 4.37 3.93 13.96
CA ALA A 94 4.09 4.50 15.27
C ALA A 94 5.38 4.46 16.12
N LYS A 95 5.99 5.63 16.38
CA LYS A 95 7.28 5.76 17.09
C LYS A 95 7.25 5.28 18.54
N ASP A 96 6.08 5.29 19.15
CA ASP A 96 5.80 4.77 20.49
C ASP A 96 5.84 3.23 20.56
N ILE A 97 5.66 2.56 19.42
CA ILE A 97 5.66 1.09 19.32
C ILE A 97 6.95 0.58 18.67
N ILE A 98 7.44 1.26 17.62
CA ILE A 98 8.64 0.89 16.87
C ILE A 98 9.78 1.86 17.22
N PRO A 99 10.76 1.41 18.03
CA PRO A 99 11.83 2.28 18.53
C PRO A 99 12.84 2.68 17.45
N ASP A 100 13.13 1.80 16.48
CA ASP A 100 14.04 2.08 15.37
C ASP A 100 13.38 1.83 13.99
N PRO A 101 12.73 2.88 13.43
CA PRO A 101 12.14 2.83 12.10
C PRO A 101 13.16 2.61 10.98
N GLN A 102 14.39 3.10 11.14
CA GLN A 102 15.40 3.03 10.08
C GLN A 102 15.96 1.63 9.96
N PHE A 103 16.20 0.97 11.09
CA PHE A 103 16.58 -0.43 11.09
C PHE A 103 15.51 -1.31 10.44
N LEU A 104 14.23 -1.08 10.77
CA LEU A 104 13.13 -1.80 10.15
C LEU A 104 13.10 -1.59 8.63
N ALA A 105 13.23 -0.34 8.17
CA ALA A 105 13.25 -0.02 6.75
C ALA A 105 14.41 -0.71 6.02
N LYS A 106 15.60 -0.73 6.63
CA LYS A 106 16.78 -1.41 6.08
C LYS A 106 16.57 -2.92 5.97
N CYS A 107 16.00 -3.56 7.01
CA CYS A 107 15.69 -4.99 6.97
C CYS A 107 14.73 -5.34 5.82
N LEU A 108 13.75 -4.48 5.57
CA LEU A 108 12.77 -4.67 4.48
C LEU A 108 13.41 -4.44 3.11
N GLU A 109 14.31 -3.45 2.99
CA GLU A 109 15.09 -3.22 1.78
C GLU A 109 16.00 -4.42 1.45
N ASP A 110 16.78 -4.88 2.42
CA ASP A 110 17.69 -6.02 2.27
C ASP A 110 16.91 -7.29 1.86
N ALA A 111 15.78 -7.57 2.52
CA ALA A 111 14.92 -8.70 2.17
C ALA A 111 14.34 -8.60 0.74
N LEU A 112 13.98 -7.40 0.28
CA LEU A 112 13.50 -7.18 -1.10
C LEU A 112 14.61 -7.40 -2.13
N LEU A 113 15.84 -7.00 -1.81
CA LEU A 113 17.02 -7.26 -2.66
C LEU A 113 17.32 -8.76 -2.74
N ASP A 114 17.31 -9.46 -1.62
CA ASP A 114 17.50 -10.91 -1.58
C ASP A 114 16.44 -11.65 -2.40
N MET A 115 15.17 -11.27 -2.27
CA MET A 115 14.08 -11.82 -3.07
C MET A 115 14.24 -11.54 -4.56
N LYS A 116 14.70 -10.34 -4.93
CA LYS A 116 14.99 -9.99 -6.32
C LYS A 116 16.11 -10.86 -6.89
N GLU A 117 17.20 -11.05 -6.16
CA GLU A 117 18.31 -11.90 -6.58
C GLU A 117 17.86 -13.36 -6.76
N ALA A 118 17.09 -13.88 -5.80
CA ALA A 118 16.55 -15.24 -5.89
C ALA A 118 15.66 -15.41 -7.13
N ALA A 119 14.76 -14.45 -7.39
CA ALA A 119 13.88 -14.48 -8.55
C ALA A 119 14.65 -14.45 -9.88
N LEU A 120 15.77 -13.72 -9.96
CA LEU A 120 16.63 -13.69 -11.16
C LEU A 120 17.34 -15.03 -11.38
N ARG A 121 17.78 -15.70 -10.32
CA ARG A 121 18.40 -17.04 -10.39
C ARG A 121 17.43 -18.13 -10.86
N THR A 122 16.14 -18.00 -10.55
CA THR A 122 15.11 -18.92 -11.06
C THR A 122 14.67 -18.65 -12.50
N ASN A 123 14.93 -17.45 -13.03
CA ASN A 123 14.57 -17.05 -14.40
C ASN A 123 15.74 -17.21 -15.39
N THR A 124 16.88 -17.77 -14.95
CA THR A 124 17.96 -18.19 -15.84
C THR A 124 17.61 -19.59 -16.38
N PRO A 125 17.59 -19.81 -17.71
CA PRO A 125 17.21 -21.09 -18.30
C PRO A 125 18.15 -22.23 -17.94
#